data_AF-A0A261XUQ2-F1
#
_entry.id   AF-A0A261XUQ2-F1
#
_cell.length_a   1.000
_cell.length_b   1.000
_cell.length_c   1.000
_cell.angle_alpha   90.00
_cell.angle_beta   90.00
_cell.angle_gamma   90.00
#
_symmetry.space_group_name_H-M   'P 1'
#
loop_
_entity.id
_entity.type
_entity.pdbx_description
1 polymer ?
#
loop_
_entity_poly.entity_id
_entity_poly.type
_entity_poly.pdbx_seq_one_letter_code
_entity_poly.pdbx_strand_id
1 'polypeptide(L)'
;IRENDFLTFDAMRHAAQCVGRVLRGKTDYGLMVFADKRFQRADKRNKLPKWINDCLVETSSNLSTDMAVVVARKFLRSMAQPFEQNQLGVSLWTVEDIESRQRLEKRQVAGVDEPMDVDVAVR
;
A
#
# COMPACT_ATOMS: atom_id res chain seq x y z
N ILE A 1 -21.01 -16.36 -18.38
CA ILE A 1 -19.65 -15.77 -18.22
C ILE A 1 -18.82 -16.23 -19.42
N ARG A 2 -18.01 -15.37 -20.04
CA ARG A 2 -17.14 -15.79 -21.14
C ARG A 2 -16.01 -16.66 -20.58
N GLU A 3 -15.63 -17.71 -21.30
CA GLU A 3 -14.61 -18.67 -20.85
C GLU A 3 -13.27 -17.98 -20.49
N ASN A 4 -12.83 -17.04 -21.33
CA ASN A 4 -11.61 -16.27 -21.08
C ASN A 4 -11.66 -15.42 -19.79
N ASP A 5 -12.83 -14.89 -19.43
CA ASP A 5 -12.99 -14.10 -18.20
C ASP A 5 -12.89 -15.00 -16.97
N PHE A 6 -13.42 -16.22 -17.06
CA PHE A 6 -13.32 -17.23 -16.00
C PHE A 6 -11.87 -17.68 -15.79
N LEU A 7 -11.15 -18.03 -16.87
CA LEU A 7 -9.74 -18.43 -16.80
C LEU A 7 -8.86 -17.31 -16.23
N THR A 8 -9.10 -16.07 -16.66
CA THR A 8 -8.36 -14.91 -16.14
C THR A 8 -8.69 -14.66 -14.67
N PHE A 9 -9.95 -14.75 -14.28
CA PHE A 9 -10.36 -14.57 -12.89
C PHE A 9 -9.71 -15.60 -11.97
N ASP A 10 -9.74 -16.88 -12.35
CA ASP A 10 -9.17 -17.94 -11.54
C ASP A 10 -7.64 -17.81 -11.41
N ALA A 11 -6.95 -17.54 -12.52
CA ALA A 11 -5.50 -17.30 -12.51
C ALA A 11 -5.11 -16.11 -11.64
N MET A 12 -5.82 -14.98 -11.75
CA MET A 12 -5.52 -13.77 -10.98
C MET A 12 -5.85 -13.94 -9.50
N ARG A 13 -6.91 -14.67 -9.15
CA ARG A 13 -7.26 -15.00 -7.76
C ARG A 13 -6.17 -15.81 -7.08
N HIS A 14 -5.67 -16.86 -7.73
CA HIS A 14 -4.57 -17.67 -7.20
C HIS A 14 -3.27 -16.87 -7.09
N ALA A 15 -2.93 -16.08 -8.11
CA ALA A 15 -1.73 -15.24 -8.07
C ALA A 15 -1.78 -14.23 -6.91
N ALA A 16 -2.91 -13.52 -6.75
CA ALA A 16 -3.10 -12.57 -5.65
C ALA A 16 -3.05 -13.26 -4.28
N GLN A 17 -3.58 -14.47 -4.16
CA GLN A 17 -3.53 -15.24 -2.91
C GLN A 17 -2.09 -15.59 -2.52
N CYS A 18 -1.26 -16.03 -3.47
CA CYS A 18 0.15 -16.32 -3.23
C CYS A 18 0.92 -15.06 -2.81
N VAL A 19 0.72 -13.98 -3.56
CA VAL A 19 1.36 -12.68 -3.30
C VAL A 19 0.97 -12.13 -1.92
N GLY A 20 -0.31 -12.28 -1.54
CA GLY A 20 -0.80 -11.85 -0.22
C GLY A 20 -0.18 -12.57 0.98
N ARG A 21 0.57 -13.68 0.78
CA ARG A 21 1.28 -14.37 1.88
C ARG A 21 2.58 -13.69 2.29
N VAL A 22 3.10 -12.79 1.47
CA VAL A 22 4.41 -12.17 1.67
C VAL A 22 4.40 -11.13 2.80
N LEU A 23 3.27 -10.44 3.01
CA LEU A 23 3.11 -9.45 4.08
C LEU A 23 2.27 -10.04 5.21
N ARG A 24 2.73 -9.94 6.47
CA ARG A 24 1.98 -10.41 7.65
C ARG A 24 1.64 -9.30 8.64
N GLY A 25 2.48 -8.28 8.75
CA GLY A 25 2.26 -7.10 9.59
C GLY A 25 2.71 -5.80 8.93
N LYS A 26 2.46 -4.66 9.61
CA LYS A 26 2.84 -3.33 9.11
C LYS A 26 4.36 -3.08 9.15
N THR A 27 5.08 -3.84 9.96
CA THR A 27 6.54 -3.82 10.06
C THR A 27 7.21 -4.73 9.04
N ASP A 28 6.44 -5.60 8.38
CA ASP A 28 7.00 -6.51 7.38
C ASP A 28 7.11 -5.78 6.04
N TYR A 29 8.22 -6.03 5.35
CA TYR A 29 8.40 -5.64 3.97
C TYR A 29 8.70 -6.89 3.15
N GLY A 30 8.29 -6.85 1.88
CA GLY A 30 8.52 -7.94 0.97
C GLY A 30 8.57 -7.46 -0.47
N LEU A 31 9.30 -8.20 -1.29
CA LEU A 31 9.40 -7.97 -2.72
C LEU A 31 8.50 -8.97 -3.45
N MET A 32 7.57 -8.45 -4.25
CA MET A 32 6.66 -9.25 -5.06
C MET A 32 6.99 -9.00 -6.53
N VAL A 33 7.29 -10.05 -7.30
CA VAL A 33 7.70 -9.93 -8.69
C VAL A 33 6.74 -10.70 -9.60
N PHE A 34 6.11 -10.01 -10.53
CA PHE A 34 5.27 -10.61 -11.57
C PHE A 34 6.10 -10.83 -12.84
N ALA A 35 6.62 -12.03 -13.01
CA ALA A 35 7.57 -12.37 -14.09
C ALA A 35 6.88 -12.79 -15.40
N ASP A 36 5.80 -12.13 -15.80
CA ASP A 36 5.11 -12.41 -17.07
C ASP A 36 4.51 -11.12 -17.67
N LYS A 37 4.77 -10.90 -18.96
CA LYS A 37 4.29 -9.73 -19.72
C LYS A 37 2.77 -9.58 -19.68
N ARG A 38 2.03 -10.68 -19.53
CA ARG A 38 0.56 -10.69 -19.46
C ARG A 38 0.03 -9.90 -18.26
N PHE A 39 0.76 -9.83 -17.15
CA PHE A 39 0.36 -9.04 -15.96
C PHE A 39 0.34 -7.53 -16.22
N GLN A 40 1.01 -7.04 -17.26
CA GLN A 40 0.95 -5.63 -17.65
C GLN A 40 -0.40 -5.27 -18.28
N ARG A 41 -1.10 -6.22 -18.89
CA ARG A 41 -2.34 -5.94 -19.63
C ARG A 41 -3.45 -5.51 -18.66
N ALA A 42 -4.20 -4.48 -19.03
CA ALA A 42 -5.26 -3.90 -18.20
C ALA A 42 -6.32 -4.94 -17.78
N ASP A 43 -6.64 -5.91 -18.65
CA ASP A 43 -7.59 -6.99 -18.35
C ASP A 43 -7.20 -7.84 -17.13
N LYS A 44 -5.89 -8.01 -16.90
CA LYS A 44 -5.35 -8.80 -15.79
C LYS A 44 -5.00 -7.92 -14.60
N ARG A 45 -4.31 -6.81 -14.86
CA ARG A 45 -3.89 -5.86 -13.83
C ARG A 45 -5.08 -5.35 -13.01
N ASN A 46 -6.19 -5.00 -13.66
CA ASN A 46 -7.39 -4.51 -12.98
C ASN A 46 -8.11 -5.58 -12.14
N LYS A 47 -7.74 -6.86 -12.28
CA LYS A 47 -8.25 -7.96 -11.45
C LYS A 47 -7.44 -8.19 -10.18
N LEU A 48 -6.26 -7.56 -10.05
CA LEU A 48 -5.52 -7.55 -8.79
C LEU A 48 -6.27 -6.71 -7.74
N PRO A 49 -6.20 -7.09 -6.46
CA PRO A 49 -6.70 -6.26 -5.36
C PRO A 49 -6.14 -4.83 -5.42
N LYS A 50 -6.97 -3.85 -5.03
CA LYS A 50 -6.63 -2.43 -5.10
C LYS A 50 -5.30 -2.09 -4.44
N TRP A 51 -5.03 -2.64 -3.25
CA TRP A 51 -3.79 -2.39 -2.51
C TRP A 51 -2.52 -2.83 -3.27
N ILE A 52 -2.59 -3.88 -4.11
CA ILE A 52 -1.47 -4.29 -4.98
C ILE A 52 -1.32 -3.32 -6.14
N ASN A 53 -2.45 -2.94 -6.75
CA ASN A 53 -2.48 -2.02 -7.89
C ASN A 53 -1.94 -0.62 -7.54
N ASP A 54 -2.23 -0.14 -6.33
CA ASP A 54 -1.74 1.15 -5.83
C ASP A 54 -0.20 1.15 -5.68
N CYS A 55 0.42 0.00 -5.40
CA CYS A 55 1.88 -0.15 -5.28
C CYS A 55 2.58 -0.45 -6.62
N LEU A 56 1.84 -0.90 -7.64
CA LEU A 56 2.38 -1.15 -8.97
C LEU A 56 2.50 0.17 -9.72
N VAL A 57 3.64 0.87 -9.61
CA VAL A 57 3.87 2.09 -10.38
C VAL A 57 4.13 1.76 -11.86
N GLU A 58 3.75 2.63 -12.79
CA GLU A 58 4.02 2.42 -14.22
C GLU A 58 5.53 2.30 -14.51
N THR A 59 6.36 3.02 -13.75
CA THR A 59 7.82 2.99 -13.85
C THR A 59 8.44 1.65 -13.44
N SER A 60 7.75 0.87 -12.61
CA SER A 60 8.16 -0.48 -12.21
C SER A 60 7.49 -1.59 -13.03
N SER A 61 6.77 -1.22 -14.10
CA SER A 61 6.17 -2.17 -15.04
C SER A 61 7.07 -2.42 -16.26
N ASN A 62 6.98 -3.62 -16.85
CA ASN A 62 7.74 -4.02 -18.04
C ASN A 62 9.27 -3.83 -17.92
N LEU A 63 9.82 -4.10 -16.74
CA LEU A 63 11.25 -4.02 -16.48
C LEU A 63 11.99 -5.21 -17.09
N SER A 64 13.22 -4.96 -17.57
CA SER A 64 14.18 -6.03 -17.82
C SER A 64 14.67 -6.65 -16.52
N THR A 65 15.27 -7.83 -16.59
CA THR A 65 15.84 -8.52 -15.42
C THR A 65 16.87 -7.65 -14.70
N ASP A 66 17.75 -6.98 -15.45
CA ASP A 66 18.80 -6.13 -14.85
C ASP A 66 18.21 -4.94 -14.10
N MET A 67 17.20 -4.27 -14.69
CA MET A 67 16.51 -3.16 -14.03
C MET A 67 15.75 -3.63 -12.79
N ALA A 68 15.09 -4.78 -12.87
CA ALA A 68 14.37 -5.36 -11.74
C ALA A 68 15.31 -5.64 -10.56
N VAL A 69 16.51 -6.16 -10.82
CA VAL A 69 17.51 -6.41 -9.77
C VAL A 69 18.02 -5.10 -9.16
N VAL A 70 18.21 -4.04 -9.95
CA VAL A 70 18.60 -2.71 -9.44
C VAL A 70 17.51 -2.14 -8.51
N VAL A 71 16.25 -2.19 -8.93
CA VAL A 71 15.10 -1.73 -8.12
C VAL A 71 14.99 -2.56 -6.84
N ALA A 72 15.11 -3.87 -6.93
CA ALA A 72 15.07 -4.78 -5.78
C ALA A 72 16.17 -4.47 -4.75
N ARG A 73 17.42 -4.28 -5.21
CA ARG A 73 18.55 -3.92 -4.33
C ARG A 73 18.31 -2.58 -3.62
N LYS A 74 17.81 -1.58 -4.35
CA LYS A 74 17.47 -0.28 -3.77
C LYS A 74 16.39 -0.42 -2.70
N PHE A 75 15.30 -1.11 -3.02
CA PHE A 75 14.18 -1.36 -2.10
C PHE A 75 14.64 -2.03 -0.79
N LEU A 76 15.37 -3.15 -0.90
CA LEU A 76 15.82 -3.90 0.28
C LEU A 76 16.76 -3.09 1.18
N ARG A 77 17.66 -2.28 0.60
CA ARG A 77 18.56 -1.41 1.38
C ARG A 77 17.82 -0.29 2.11
N SER A 78 16.84 0.31 1.45
CA SER A 78 16.01 1.37 2.04
C SER A 78 15.12 0.83 3.16
N MET A 79 14.51 -0.35 2.97
CA MET A 79 13.59 -0.94 3.96
C MET A 79 14.32 -1.63 5.12
N ALA A 80 15.61 -1.97 4.98
CA ALA A 80 16.42 -2.54 6.05
C ALA A 80 16.88 -1.51 7.09
N GLN A 81 16.62 -0.21 6.88
CA GLN A 81 16.91 0.81 7.89
C GLN A 81 15.95 0.68 9.08
N PRO A 82 16.36 1.08 10.30
CA PRO A 82 15.47 1.09 11.45
C PRO A 82 14.18 1.86 11.13
N PHE A 83 13.02 1.26 11.45
CA PHE A 83 11.74 1.93 11.27
C PHE A 83 11.69 3.17 12.17
N GLU A 84 11.76 4.35 11.55
CA GLU A 84 11.49 5.60 12.25
C GLU A 84 10.03 5.60 12.74
N GLN A 85 9.81 6.20 13.92
CA GLN A 85 8.49 6.36 14.55
C GLN A 85 7.47 7.16 13.72
N ASN A 86 7.82 7.59 12.51
CA ASN A 86 6.99 8.32 11.54
C ASN A 86 5.70 7.60 11.09
N GLN A 87 5.42 6.38 11.57
CA GLN A 87 4.15 5.70 11.37
C GLN A 87 3.11 5.92 12.50
N LEU A 88 3.53 6.51 13.63
CA LEU A 88 2.63 6.92 14.71
C LEU A 88 1.70 8.03 14.18
N GLY A 89 0.39 7.83 14.29
CA GLY A 89 -0.64 8.78 13.84
C GLY A 89 -1.22 8.52 12.44
N VAL A 90 -0.57 7.71 11.59
CA VAL A 90 -1.12 7.34 10.25
C VAL A 90 -1.59 5.89 10.25
N SER A 91 -0.67 4.95 10.44
CA SER A 91 -0.94 3.51 10.36
C SER A 91 -0.95 2.84 11.74
N LEU A 92 -0.14 3.32 12.69
CA LEU A 92 -0.14 2.88 14.08
C LEU A 92 -0.70 4.00 14.95
N TRP A 93 -1.70 3.71 15.78
CA TRP A 93 -2.36 4.73 16.59
C TRP A 93 -2.14 4.42 18.05
N THR A 94 -1.77 5.45 18.80
CA THR A 94 -1.73 5.43 20.26
C THR A 94 -3.12 5.71 20.82
N VAL A 95 -3.31 5.47 22.13
CA VAL A 95 -4.57 5.81 22.81
C VAL A 95 -4.85 7.31 22.72
N GLU A 96 -3.81 8.14 22.80
CA GLU A 96 -3.87 9.60 22.70
C GLU A 96 -4.34 10.07 21.30
N ASP A 97 -3.88 9.40 20.23
CA ASP A 97 -4.34 9.65 18.85
C ASP A 97 -5.83 9.34 18.67
N ILE A 98 -6.32 8.28 19.32
CA ILE A 98 -7.74 7.88 19.26
C ILE A 98 -8.61 8.92 19.97
N GLU A 99 -8.20 9.34 21.17
CA GLU A 99 -8.97 10.30 21.98
C GLU A 99 -9.02 11.70 21.35
N SER A 100 -7.94 12.15 20.72
CA SER A 100 -7.90 13.43 20.00
C SER A 100 -8.82 13.42 18.78
N ARG A 101 -8.83 12.34 18.00
CA ARG A 101 -9.73 12.22 16.84
C ARG A 101 -11.20 12.11 17.23
N GLN A 102 -11.53 11.39 18.29
CA GLN A 102 -12.90 11.33 18.82
C GLN A 102 -13.41 12.70 19.28
N ARG A 103 -12.54 13.54 19.86
CA ARG A 103 -12.90 14.92 20.22
C ARG A 103 -13.17 15.79 18.99
N LEU A 104 -12.39 15.63 17.93
CA LEU A 104 -12.59 16.33 16.66
C LEU A 104 -13.90 15.92 15.97
N GLU A 105 -14.21 14.62 15.92
CA GLU A 105 -15.47 14.11 15.36
C GLU A 105 -16.68 14.61 16.16
N LYS A 106 -16.62 14.58 17.49
CA LYS A 106 -17.69 15.13 18.35
C LYS A 106 -17.88 16.64 18.13
N ARG A 107 -16.81 17.39 17.86
CA ARG A 107 -16.88 18.82 17.53
C ARG A 107 -17.51 19.09 16.16
N GLN A 108 -17.16 18.31 15.14
CA GLN A 108 -17.77 18.42 13.80
C GLN A 108 -19.27 18.11 13.83
N VAL A 109 -19.66 17.09 14.59
CA VAL A 109 -21.08 16.72 14.77
C VAL A 109 -21.83 17.79 15.58
N ALA A 110 -21.16 18.50 16.48
CA ALA A 110 -21.75 19.57 17.28
C ALA A 110 -21.86 20.93 16.55
N GLY A 111 -21.30 21.09 15.35
CA GLY A 111 -21.49 22.27 14.50
C GLY A 111 -20.99 23.59 15.10
N VAL A 112 -19.96 23.58 15.93
CA VAL A 112 -19.35 24.80 16.50
C VAL A 112 -18.02 25.07 15.81
N ASP A 113 -18.05 25.99 14.84
CA ASP A 113 -16.86 26.66 14.29
C ASP A 113 -16.36 27.70 15.29
N GLU A 114 -15.40 27.33 16.13
CA GLU A 114 -14.57 28.27 16.90
C GLU A 114 -13.11 28.03 16.49
N PRO A 115 -12.35 29.07 16.11
CA PRO A 115 -10.99 28.91 15.61
C PRO A 115 -10.07 28.46 16.75
N MET A 116 -9.25 27.43 16.51
CA MET A 116 -8.12 27.12 17.38
C MET A 116 -6.87 27.83 16.86
N ASP A 117 -6.23 28.59 17.76
CA ASP A 117 -4.92 29.20 17.58
C ASP A 117 -3.91 28.18 17.04
N VAL A 118 -3.26 28.58 15.95
CA VAL A 118 -2.26 27.80 15.24
C VAL A 118 -0.92 27.94 15.98
N ASP A 119 -0.77 27.22 17.09
CA ASP A 119 0.52 27.08 17.76
C ASP A 119 0.88 25.60 17.94
N VAL A 120 1.24 24.95 16.84
CA VAL A 120 2.36 24.01 16.83
C VAL A 120 3.14 24.24 15.55
N ALA A 121 4.00 25.25 15.62
CA ALA A 121 5.05 25.50 14.64
C ALA A 121 5.97 24.26 14.52
N VAL A 122 6.20 23.87 13.27
CA VAL A 122 7.50 23.52 12.70
C VAL A 122 8.48 22.83 13.67
N ARG A 123 8.72 21.54 13.42
CA ARG A 123 10.06 20.95 13.36
C ARG A 123 10.03 19.64 12.60
#